data_AF-A0A674KEK2-F1
#
_entry.id   AF-A0A674KEK2-F1
#
_cell.length_a   1.000
_cell.length_b   1.000
_cell.length_c   1.000
_cell.angle_alpha   90.00
_cell.angle_beta   90.00
_cell.angle_gamma   90.00
#
_symmetry.space_group_name_H-M   'P 1'
#
loop_
_entity.id
_entity.type
_entity.pdbx_description
1 polymer ?
#
loop_
_entity_poly.entity_id
_entity_poly.type
_entity_poly.pdbx_seq_one_letter_code
_entity_poly.pdbx_strand_id
1 'polypeptide(L)' 'MAVGLNTAHKVAKKVSEPRQCQRRDHLTKRTKFIGDKICKVSGFMACEKRVATHICAKRKWHQGPDPTPTAVKLVSRCLQ' A
#
# COMPACT_ATOMS: atom_id res chain seq x y z
N MET A 1 5.61 -17.94 -38.98
CA MET A 1 5.19 -16.52 -38.93
C MET A 1 6.17 -15.77 -38.06
N ALA A 2 6.89 -14.79 -38.59
CA ALA A 2 7.96 -14.07 -37.89
C ALA A 2 7.51 -12.76 -37.21
N VAL A 3 6.21 -12.41 -37.32
CA VAL A 3 5.65 -11.16 -36.78
C VAL A 3 4.39 -11.46 -35.97
N GLY A 4 4.34 -10.99 -34.71
CA GLY A 4 3.22 -11.14 -33.77
C GLY A 4 3.66 -11.38 -32.32
N LEU A 5 2.78 -11.18 -31.34
CA LEU A 5 3.14 -11.19 -29.89
C LEU A 5 3.64 -12.55 -29.35
N ASN A 6 3.37 -13.64 -30.06
CA ASN A 6 3.78 -14.99 -29.67
C ASN A 6 4.59 -15.68 -30.78
N THR A 7 5.29 -14.91 -31.61
CA THR A 7 6.17 -15.48 -32.64
C THR A 7 7.51 -15.82 -32.04
N ALA A 8 7.55 -16.96 -31.37
CA ALA A 8 8.78 -17.62 -30.98
C ALA A 8 8.74 -19.05 -31.51
N HIS A 9 9.92 -19.65 -31.64
CA HIS A 9 10.03 -21.06 -31.95
C HIS A 9 9.26 -21.88 -30.89
N LYS A 10 8.46 -22.85 -31.35
CA LYS A 10 7.64 -23.70 -30.46
C LYS A 10 8.57 -24.65 -29.69
N VAL A 11 9.01 -24.19 -28.53
CA VAL A 11 9.85 -24.95 -27.59
C VAL A 11 9.03 -25.30 -26.35
N ALA A 12 9.27 -26.47 -25.77
CA ALA A 12 8.73 -26.83 -24.46
C ALA A 12 9.25 -25.82 -23.42
N LYS A 13 8.35 -24.98 -22.88
CA LYS A 13 8.72 -23.96 -21.90
C LYS A 13 9.06 -24.62 -20.56
N LYS A 14 10.27 -24.39 -20.05
CA LYS A 14 10.65 -24.80 -18.70
C LYS A 14 10.21 -23.71 -17.71
N VAL A 15 9.56 -24.11 -16.62
CA VAL A 15 9.28 -23.20 -15.51
C VAL A 15 10.57 -23.04 -14.71
N SER A 16 11.09 -21.82 -14.64
CA SER A 16 12.24 -21.53 -13.78
C SER A 16 11.83 -21.60 -12.32
N GLU A 17 12.69 -22.17 -11.48
CA GLU A 17 12.47 -22.15 -10.04
C GLU A 17 12.35 -20.71 -9.51
N PRO A 18 11.45 -20.48 -8.53
CA PRO A 18 11.24 -19.16 -7.97
C PRO A 18 12.51 -18.67 -7.27
N ARG A 19 12.99 -17.49 -7.67
CA ARG A 19 14.20 -16.89 -7.10
C ARG A 19 13.89 -16.20 -5.78
N GLN A 20 14.81 -16.26 -4.82
CA GLN A 20 14.69 -15.54 -3.55
C GLN A 20 14.51 -14.02 -3.75
N CYS A 21 15.10 -13.44 -4.80
CA CYS A 21 14.91 -12.01 -5.13
C CYS A 21 13.45 -11.63 -5.41
N GLN A 22 12.61 -12.56 -5.88
CA GLN A 22 11.19 -12.31 -6.10
C GLN A 22 10.39 -12.16 -4.78
N ARG A 23 10.96 -12.60 -3.64
CA ARG A 23 10.30 -12.56 -2.33
C ARG A 23 10.59 -11.27 -1.54
N ARG A 24 11.36 -10.32 -2.08
CA ARG A 24 11.78 -9.10 -1.37
C ARG A 24 10.61 -8.25 -0.88
N ASP A 25 9.55 -8.15 -1.67
CA ASP A 25 8.38 -7.33 -1.34
C ASP A 25 7.29 -8.11 -0.57
N HIS A 26 7.59 -9.34 -0.16
CA HIS A 26 6.61 -10.17 0.55
C HIS A 26 6.52 -9.75 2.03
N LEU A 27 5.34 -9.27 2.42
CA LEU A 27 5.07 -8.90 3.80
C LEU A 27 4.93 -10.15 4.68
N THR A 28 5.91 -10.37 5.57
CA THR A 28 5.84 -11.49 6.53
C THR A 28 5.00 -11.14 7.76
N LYS A 29 4.44 -12.15 8.43
CA LYS A 29 3.67 -11.96 9.68
C LYS A 29 4.49 -11.21 10.75
N ARG A 30 5.80 -11.51 10.83
CA ARG A 30 6.73 -10.89 11.78
C ARG A 30 6.92 -9.41 11.49
N THR A 31 7.20 -9.04 10.24
CA THR A 31 7.43 -7.65 9.86
C THR A 31 6.17 -6.81 10.00
N LYS A 32 4.98 -7.37 9.69
CA LYS A 32 3.71 -6.69 9.93
C LYS A 32 3.48 -6.41 11.41
N PHE A 33 3.62 -7.43 12.26
CA PHE A 33 3.41 -7.28 13.71
C PHE A 33 4.35 -6.23 14.31
N ILE A 34 5.64 -6.28 13.96
CA ILE A 34 6.62 -5.32 14.45
C ILE A 34 6.32 -3.91 13.91
N GLY A 35 6.00 -3.77 12.61
CA GLY A 35 5.61 -2.48 12.02
C GLY A 35 4.40 -1.86 12.71
N ASP A 36 3.34 -2.65 12.94
CA ASP A 36 2.12 -2.18 13.62
C ASP A 36 2.41 -1.74 15.07
N LYS A 37 3.29 -2.45 15.78
CA LYS A 37 3.72 -2.08 17.13
C LYS A 37 4.54 -0.80 17.14
N ILE A 38 5.49 -0.66 16.21
CA ILE A 38 6.33 0.53 16.09
C ILE A 38 5.46 1.74 15.78
N CYS A 39 4.61 1.69 14.75
CA CYS A 39 3.74 2.81 14.38
C CYS A 39 2.79 3.22 15.52
N LYS A 40 2.30 2.27 16.33
CA LYS A 40 1.46 2.58 17.50
C LYS A 40 2.22 3.32 18.60
N VAL A 41 3.52 3.05 18.77
CA VAL A 41 4.35 3.67 19.82
C VAL A 41 4.97 4.99 19.35
N SER A 42 5.51 5.03 18.13
CA SER A 42 6.18 6.21 17.59
C SER A 42 5.22 7.32 17.18
N GLY A 43 3.96 6.99 16.89
CA GLY A 43 3.01 7.91 16.27
C GLY A 43 3.44 8.31 14.85
N PHE A 44 2.72 9.28 14.29
CA PHE A 44 2.99 9.82 12.94
C PHE A 44 3.92 11.03 12.97
N MET A 45 4.80 11.13 11.97
CA MET A 45 5.65 12.31 11.77
C MET A 45 4.86 13.53 11.27
N ALA A 46 5.39 14.74 11.47
CA ALA A 46 4.72 15.98 11.07
C ALA A 46 4.35 16.04 9.57
N CYS A 47 5.21 15.54 8.67
CA CYS A 47 4.87 15.42 7.25
C CYS A 47 3.75 14.40 7.00
N GLU A 48 3.74 13.27 7.69
CA GLU A 48 2.69 12.24 7.54
C GLU A 48 1.32 12.78 7.99
N LYS A 49 1.28 13.55 9.09
CA LYS A 49 0.07 14.26 9.55
C LYS A 49 -0.41 15.30 8.53
N ARG A 50 0.49 16.06 7.89
CA ARG A 50 0.15 17.03 6.82
C ARG A 50 -0.37 16.35 5.56
N VAL A 51 0.23 15.23 5.17
CA VAL A 51 -0.24 14.44 4.04
C VAL A 51 -1.60 13.82 4.34
N ALA A 52 -1.82 13.28 5.53
CA ALA A 52 -3.11 12.72 5.93
C ALA A 52 -4.23 13.77 5.95
N THR A 53 -3.96 14.97 6.47
CA THR A 53 -4.92 16.09 6.47
C THR A 53 -5.20 16.58 5.04
N HIS A 54 -4.18 16.73 4.19
CA HIS A 54 -4.35 17.10 2.79
C HIS A 54 -5.11 16.03 1.98
N ILE A 55 -4.83 14.74 2.20
CA ILE A 55 -5.58 13.63 1.59
C ILE A 55 -7.02 13.63 2.08
N CYS A 56 -7.27 13.80 3.38
CA CYS A 56 -8.62 13.88 3.94
C CYS A 56 -9.40 15.07 3.37
N ALA A 57 -8.76 16.24 3.28
CA ALA A 57 -9.33 17.41 2.62
C ALA A 57 -9.65 17.10 1.15
N LYS A 58 -8.70 16.57 0.36
CA LYS A 58 -8.95 16.18 -1.05
C LYS A 58 -10.08 15.16 -1.19
N ARG A 59 -10.15 14.15 -0.32
CA ARG A 59 -11.24 13.16 -0.33
C ARG A 59 -12.59 13.80 -0.02
N LYS A 60 -12.63 14.75 0.93
CA LYS A 60 -13.82 15.54 1.25
C LYS A 60 -14.27 16.41 0.06
N TRP A 61 -13.32 17.00 -0.67
CA TRP A 61 -13.59 17.75 -1.90
C TRP A 61 -14.12 16.86 -3.03
N HIS A 62 -13.62 15.63 -3.16
CA HIS A 62 -14.05 14.71 -4.23
C HIS A 62 -15.35 13.94 -3.92
N GLN A 63 -15.82 13.87 -2.66
CA GLN A 63 -16.98 13.05 -2.30
C GLN A 63 -18.32 13.79 -2.12
N GLY A 64 -18.38 15.14 -2.09
CA GLY A 64 -19.64 15.82 -1.69
C GLY A 64 -20.03 15.52 -0.23
N PRO A 65 -21.06 16.16 0.36
CA PRO A 65 -21.29 16.14 1.81
C PRO A 65 -21.82 14.75 2.23
N ASP A 66 -21.34 14.03 3.25
CA ASP A 66 -20.56 14.37 4.44
C ASP A 66 -19.62 13.20 4.82
N PRO A 67 -18.41 13.45 5.36
CA PRO A 67 -17.68 12.40 6.05
C PRO A 67 -18.38 12.10 7.37
N THR A 68 -18.79 10.85 7.57
CA THR A 68 -19.45 10.43 8.82
C THR A 68 -18.64 10.88 10.04
N PRO A 69 -19.28 11.35 11.12
CA PRO A 69 -18.60 11.90 12.30
C PRO A 69 -17.62 10.89 12.94
N THR A 70 -17.79 9.60 12.66
CA THR A 70 -16.87 8.52 13.02
C THR A 70 -15.53 8.64 12.31
N ALA A 71 -15.50 8.94 11.01
CA ALA A 71 -14.26 9.05 10.23
C ALA A 71 -13.41 10.25 10.66
N VAL A 72 -14.05 11.39 10.95
CA VAL A 72 -13.36 12.59 11.46
C VAL A 72 -12.83 12.35 12.89
N LYS A 73 -13.60 11.69 13.76
CA LYS A 73 -13.15 11.30 15.11
C LYS A 73 -11.99 10.30 15.08
N LEU A 74 -11.98 9.36 14.13
CA LEU A 74 -10.90 8.37 14.00
C LEU A 74 -9.60 9.04 13.54
N VAL A 75 -9.67 9.93 12.54
CA VAL A 75 -8.52 10.70 12.08
C VAL A 75 -8.01 11.63 13.17
N SER A 76 -8.90 12.30 13.91
CA SER A 76 -8.51 13.17 15.03
C SER A 76 -7.87 12.39 16.19
N ARG A 77 -8.36 11.18 16.51
CA ARG A 77 -7.72 10.29 17.50
C ARG A 77 -6.40 9.69 17.03
N CYS A 78 -6.18 9.54 15.73
CA CYS A 78 -4.90 9.09 15.19
C CYS A 78 -3.85 10.22 15.07
N LEU A 79 -4.27 11.49 15.13
CA LEU A 79 -3.37 12.64 15.08
C LEU A 79 -2.95 13.17 16.46
N GLN A 80 -3.72 12.88 17.52
CA GLN A 80 -3.38 13.10 18.93
C GLN A 80 -2.45 12.00 19.44
#